data_AF-A0A819X188-F1
#
_entry.id   AF-A0A819X188-F1
#
_cell.length_a   1.000
_cell.length_b   1.000
_cell.length_c   1.000
_cell.angle_alpha   90.00
_cell.angle_beta   90.00
_cell.angle_gamma   90.00
#
_symmetry.space_group_name_H-M   'P 1'
#
loop_
_entity.id
_entity.type
_entity.pdbx_description
1 polymer ?
#
loop_
_entity_poly.entity_id
_entity_poly.type
_entity_poly.pdbx_seq_one_letter_code
_entity_poly.pdbx_strand_id
1 'polypeptide(L)'
;MNTRVSMSDALSNVEVLYELPLIDSQPSVEGANNAIVYEANFDTNFEDKTAYITGISKYIEEAVLHSNLSLLLEQGYQHAMTLYTWRCCSRAIPTVKSPEQPNRIEIYEKTVEALQPEVAKLMAIMHFSMTAIDTFCNQVRRLCHHEKRKEFVSEAYLLTLGEFINMFAVLDELKNMKSSVKNDYSAYRRAAQFLRVISDSTALTESQNLSMFLATNDKIRTMLKTSLAQIECYEELLADVVNTSVHMFENKLYLLPSEKHMLVKVIGFSLFLIDSTACNINKLDGKKKINVSRIDKIFKTVEVVPLYGDMQIAPFNYIKKSPNFDPSKWPICNDTSTSSMQGNLLMQLPEIREEHERFIADLARYTNEGAIQKVMKRTDQEMKYLYNMALTGLQLLSKWTNSILELYCWKLLHPADYRKGASKYEDDGEEYERATRYNYSSQEKFAMVEILSLIKGLQLQMNRLNETFYEAICSTAYIELQTFVQIHIRDMIKKVTQKKRDLTKSILIAVRDTCVDWFNGAGEAGSIEEALALGLKLSQNHGSKKDHIESNHVRFNKRCVGPSSTQLYMVRTMIESLLTDKSGYGKRTLRKDI
;
A
#
# COMPACT_ATOMS: atom_id res chain seq x y z
N MET A 1 -22.30 50.13 -1.21
CA MET A 1 -22.27 51.59 -1.02
C MET A 1 -20.93 51.96 -0.37
N ASN A 2 -20.09 52.69 -1.12
CA ASN A 2 -18.84 53.39 -0.73
C ASN A 2 -18.02 52.87 0.46
N THR A 3 -17.22 51.83 0.24
CA THR A 3 -15.99 51.61 1.02
C THR A 3 -14.88 52.50 0.46
N ARG A 4 -14.82 53.75 0.91
CA ARG A 4 -13.59 54.55 0.72
C ARG A 4 -12.50 53.89 1.58
N VAL A 5 -11.59 53.15 0.92
CA VAL A 5 -10.38 52.60 1.55
C VAL A 5 -9.61 53.77 2.14
N SER A 6 -9.22 53.68 3.43
CA SER A 6 -8.46 54.76 4.05
C SER A 6 -7.04 54.80 3.48
N MET A 7 -6.39 55.96 3.48
CA MET A 7 -4.99 56.05 3.04
C MET A 7 -4.05 55.18 3.89
N SER A 8 -4.40 54.98 5.17
CA SER A 8 -3.68 54.07 6.06
C SER A 8 -3.81 52.61 5.60
N ASP A 9 -5.00 52.17 5.19
CA ASP A 9 -5.22 50.81 4.68
C ASP A 9 -4.49 50.60 3.34
N ALA A 10 -4.49 51.62 2.47
CA ALA A 10 -3.78 51.58 1.21
C ALA A 10 -2.26 51.49 1.40
N LEU A 11 -1.69 52.25 2.33
CA LEU A 11 -0.26 52.20 2.68
C LEU A 11 0.09 50.86 3.34
N SER A 12 -0.75 50.36 4.25
CA SER A 12 -0.54 49.04 4.87
C SER A 12 -0.53 47.91 3.83
N ASN A 13 -1.41 47.96 2.83
CA ASN A 13 -1.39 46.98 1.74
C ASN A 13 -0.10 47.05 0.90
N VAL A 14 0.48 48.23 0.72
CA VAL A 14 1.76 48.41 0.02
C VAL A 14 2.94 47.92 0.88
N GLU A 15 2.92 48.17 2.18
CA GLU A 15 3.93 47.66 3.12
C GLU A 15 3.96 46.12 3.14
N VAL A 16 2.81 45.46 3.09
CA VAL A 16 2.72 43.99 2.99
C VAL A 16 3.40 43.47 1.72
N LEU A 17 3.40 44.23 0.61
CA LEU A 17 4.12 43.84 -0.61
C LEU A 17 5.64 43.92 -0.46
N TYR A 18 6.15 44.84 0.38
CA TYR A 18 7.59 44.93 0.70
C TYR A 18 8.06 43.79 1.60
N GLU A 19 7.19 43.29 2.47
CA GLU A 19 7.47 42.14 3.34
C GLU A 19 7.21 40.80 2.66
N LEU A 20 6.59 40.80 1.47
CA LEU A 20 6.29 39.58 0.74
C LEU A 20 7.60 38.89 0.33
N PRO A 21 7.93 37.72 0.91
CA PRO A 21 9.12 37.01 0.49
C PRO A 21 8.92 36.58 -0.96
N LEU A 22 9.75 37.11 -1.87
CA LEU A 22 9.86 36.59 -3.23
C LEU A 22 10.52 35.22 -3.12
N ILE A 23 9.70 34.19 -2.89
CA ILE A 23 10.18 32.82 -2.83
C ILE A 23 10.72 32.49 -4.22
N ASP A 24 12.02 32.25 -4.30
CA ASP A 24 12.62 31.69 -5.51
C ASP A 24 11.94 30.34 -5.76
N SER A 25 11.19 30.27 -6.86
CA SER A 25 10.46 29.07 -7.29
C SER A 25 11.36 28.12 -8.08
N GLN A 26 12.67 28.38 -8.08
CA GLN A 26 13.65 27.49 -8.67
C GLN A 26 13.60 26.10 -8.02
N PRO A 27 13.60 25.02 -8.85
CA PRO A 27 13.70 23.66 -8.36
C PRO A 27 14.93 23.49 -7.45
N SER A 28 14.72 22.93 -6.27
CA SER A 28 15.79 22.68 -5.29
C SER A 28 16.31 21.26 -5.42
N VAL A 29 17.62 21.10 -5.57
CA VAL A 29 18.28 19.78 -5.50
C VAL A 29 18.32 19.27 -4.05
N GLU A 30 18.30 20.17 -3.07
CA GLU A 30 18.26 19.82 -1.65
C GLU A 30 16.83 19.47 -1.23
N GLY A 31 16.70 18.36 -0.51
CA GLY A 31 15.42 17.95 0.07
C GLY A 31 15.08 18.75 1.33
N ALA A 32 13.83 18.66 1.78
CA ALA A 32 13.45 19.23 3.06
C ALA A 32 14.27 18.61 4.21
N ASN A 33 14.63 19.43 5.20
CA ASN A 33 15.24 18.93 6.43
C ASN A 33 14.28 17.95 7.11
N ASN A 34 14.76 16.76 7.46
CA ASN A 34 14.00 15.85 8.30
C ASN A 34 13.97 16.44 9.72
N ALA A 35 12.87 17.11 10.06
CA ALA A 35 12.64 17.52 11.43
C ALA A 35 12.48 16.26 12.29
N ILE A 36 13.08 16.25 13.48
CA ILE A 36 12.79 15.24 14.52
C ILE A 36 11.41 15.60 15.08
N VAL A 37 10.37 15.31 14.30
CA VAL A 37 8.98 15.49 14.73
C VAL A 37 8.55 14.21 15.42
N TYR A 38 8.16 14.31 16.68
CA TYR A 38 7.43 13.24 17.35
C TYR A 38 6.00 13.27 16.82
N GLU A 39 5.70 12.40 15.86
CA GLU A 39 4.33 12.18 15.41
C GLU A 39 3.69 11.15 16.33
N ALA A 40 2.65 11.57 17.08
CA ALA A 40 1.89 10.65 17.88
C ALA A 40 1.07 9.74 16.94
N ASN A 41 1.40 8.44 16.92
CA ASN A 41 0.59 7.47 16.20
C ASN A 41 -0.72 7.25 16.97
N PHE A 42 -1.82 7.73 16.41
CA PHE A 42 -3.17 7.54 16.95
C PHE A 42 -3.89 6.33 16.35
N ASP A 43 -3.24 5.55 15.47
CA ASP A 43 -3.80 4.30 14.97
C ASP A 43 -3.77 3.24 16.07
N THR A 44 -4.95 2.85 16.51
CA THR A 44 -5.18 1.85 17.56
C THR A 44 -5.15 0.41 17.02
N ASN A 45 -4.93 0.21 15.72
CA ASN A 45 -5.02 -1.10 15.07
C ASN A 45 -6.30 -1.86 15.47
N PHE A 46 -7.42 -1.13 15.49
CA PHE A 46 -8.75 -1.62 15.85
C PHE A 46 -8.92 -2.07 17.30
N GLU A 47 -8.11 -1.61 18.26
CA GLU A 47 -8.34 -1.89 19.70
C GLU A 47 -9.69 -1.36 20.20
N ASP A 48 -10.13 -0.20 19.70
CA ASP A 48 -11.40 0.46 20.05
C ASP A 48 -12.62 -0.11 19.31
N LYS A 49 -12.47 -1.18 18.52
CA LYS A 49 -13.58 -1.82 17.77
C LYS A 49 -14.79 -2.20 18.64
N THR A 50 -14.55 -2.54 19.90
CA THR A 50 -15.60 -2.93 20.86
C THR A 50 -16.43 -1.73 21.34
N ALA A 51 -16.05 -0.49 21.01
CA ALA A 51 -16.89 0.68 21.26
C ALA A 51 -18.04 0.80 20.23
N TYR A 52 -17.89 0.21 19.03
CA TYR A 52 -18.84 0.35 17.92
C TYR A 52 -19.79 -0.87 17.80
N ILE A 53 -20.34 -1.33 18.95
CA ILE A 53 -21.18 -2.55 19.13
C ILE A 53 -22.47 -2.54 18.28
N THR A 54 -22.80 -1.43 17.62
CA THR A 54 -23.96 -1.33 16.72
C THR A 54 -23.77 -2.11 15.40
N GLY A 55 -22.54 -2.56 15.09
CA GLY A 55 -22.21 -3.33 13.90
C GLY A 55 -22.58 -4.82 13.96
N ILE A 56 -22.92 -5.39 12.81
CA ILE A 56 -23.05 -6.84 12.64
C ILE A 56 -21.72 -7.49 13.07
N SER A 57 -21.76 -8.45 14.01
CA SER A 57 -20.60 -9.13 14.62
C SER A 57 -19.48 -9.53 13.63
N LYS A 58 -19.88 -9.89 12.40
CA LYS A 58 -18.96 -10.24 11.29
C LYS A 58 -17.89 -9.17 10.98
N TYR A 59 -18.22 -7.88 11.05
CA TYR A 59 -17.27 -6.81 10.70
C TYR A 59 -16.21 -6.62 11.80
N ILE A 60 -16.61 -6.82 13.05
CA ILE A 60 -15.71 -6.78 14.21
C ILE A 60 -14.77 -7.99 14.17
N GLU A 61 -15.28 -9.18 13.84
CA GLU A 61 -14.46 -10.37 13.63
C GLU A 61 -13.43 -10.14 12.51
N GLU A 62 -13.84 -9.57 11.38
CA GLU A 62 -12.94 -9.24 10.28
C GLU A 62 -11.87 -8.21 10.69
N ALA A 63 -12.21 -7.19 11.46
CA ALA A 63 -11.25 -6.21 12.00
C ALA A 63 -10.22 -6.86 12.94
N VAL A 64 -10.63 -7.82 13.80
CA VAL A 64 -9.72 -8.60 14.64
C VAL A 64 -8.73 -9.39 13.79
N LEU A 65 -9.23 -10.07 12.77
CA LEU A 65 -8.39 -10.85 11.87
C LEU A 65 -7.41 -9.95 11.11
N HIS A 66 -7.88 -8.81 10.60
CA HIS A 66 -7.05 -7.84 9.92
C HIS A 66 -5.93 -7.32 10.83
N SER A 67 -6.25 -6.93 12.06
CA SER A 67 -5.28 -6.46 13.07
C SER A 67 -4.15 -7.48 13.31
N ASN A 68 -4.49 -8.76 13.48
CA ASN A 68 -3.51 -9.83 13.67
C ASN A 68 -2.64 -10.07 12.44
N LEU A 69 -3.21 -9.94 11.25
CA LEU A 69 -2.50 -10.10 9.98
C LEU A 69 -1.52 -8.93 9.75
N SER A 70 -1.90 -7.71 10.09
CA SER A 70 -1.02 -6.53 10.01
C SER A 70 0.24 -6.69 10.88
N LEU A 71 0.10 -7.22 12.09
CA LEU A 71 1.26 -7.49 12.97
C LEU A 71 2.24 -8.49 12.36
N LEU A 72 1.74 -9.52 11.69
CA LEU A 72 2.58 -10.51 10.99
C LEU A 72 3.27 -9.90 9.77
N LEU A 73 2.62 -9.00 9.03
CA LEU A 73 3.25 -8.27 7.93
C LEU A 73 4.40 -7.38 8.44
N GLU A 74 4.21 -6.69 9.56
CA GLU A 74 5.25 -5.88 10.18
C GLU A 74 6.45 -6.74 10.61
N GLN A 75 6.22 -7.89 11.24
CA GLN A 75 7.28 -8.84 11.58
C GLN A 75 8.02 -9.35 10.32
N GLY A 76 7.27 -9.65 9.25
CA GLY A 76 7.85 -10.04 7.97
C GLY A 76 8.73 -8.95 7.35
N TYR A 77 8.34 -7.68 7.49
CA TYR A 77 9.15 -6.54 7.06
C TYR A 77 10.47 -6.45 7.83
N GLN A 78 10.46 -6.66 9.16
CA GLN A 78 11.68 -6.70 9.97
C GLN A 78 12.62 -7.85 9.55
N HIS A 79 12.07 -9.01 9.22
CA HIS A 79 12.84 -10.12 8.68
C HIS A 79 13.43 -9.83 7.29
N ALA A 80 12.68 -9.16 6.41
CA ALA A 80 13.17 -8.71 5.12
C ALA A 80 14.34 -7.72 5.27
N MET A 81 14.23 -6.76 6.20
CA MET A 81 15.30 -5.83 6.53
C MET A 81 16.55 -6.56 7.03
N THR A 82 16.37 -7.54 7.91
CA THR A 82 17.46 -8.37 8.44
C THR A 82 18.19 -9.11 7.33
N LEU A 83 17.46 -9.76 6.41
CA LEU A 83 18.05 -10.47 5.27
C LEU A 83 18.76 -9.50 4.30
N TYR A 84 18.15 -8.36 4.00
CA TYR A 84 18.70 -7.39 3.06
C TYR A 84 20.02 -6.78 3.57
N THR A 85 20.07 -6.43 4.86
CA THR A 85 21.25 -5.82 5.48
C THR A 85 22.32 -6.82 5.91
N TRP A 86 22.05 -8.12 5.79
CA TRP A 86 22.99 -9.18 6.14
C TRP A 86 24.25 -9.13 5.28
N ARG A 87 25.40 -8.88 5.92
CA ARG A 87 26.74 -8.98 5.34
C ARG A 87 27.43 -10.23 5.88
N CYS A 88 28.28 -10.84 5.05
CA CYS A 88 28.90 -12.12 5.37
C CYS A 88 29.94 -11.98 6.49
N CYS A 89 29.62 -12.47 7.68
CA CYS A 89 30.53 -12.52 8.81
C CYS A 89 31.67 -13.52 8.57
N SER A 90 31.39 -14.66 7.93
CA SER A 90 32.38 -15.72 7.71
C SER A 90 33.54 -15.31 6.81
N ARG A 91 33.39 -14.26 5.99
CA ARG A 91 34.48 -13.68 5.20
C ARG A 91 35.51 -12.93 6.07
N ALA A 92 35.09 -12.44 7.24
CA ALA A 92 35.97 -11.77 8.19
C ALA A 92 36.61 -12.73 9.20
N ILE A 93 36.09 -13.96 9.31
CA ILE A 93 36.58 -14.97 10.26
C ILE A 93 37.84 -15.65 9.68
N PRO A 94 38.95 -15.76 10.44
CA PRO A 94 40.13 -16.50 10.00
C PRO A 94 39.82 -17.96 9.70
N THR A 95 40.16 -18.43 8.50
CA THR A 95 39.93 -19.82 8.10
C THR A 95 40.96 -20.75 8.73
N VAL A 96 40.51 -21.87 9.30
CA VAL A 96 41.39 -22.94 9.76
C VAL A 96 42.03 -23.63 8.56
N LYS A 97 43.37 -23.57 8.45
CA LYS A 97 44.13 -24.06 7.29
C LYS A 97 44.53 -25.53 7.41
N SER A 98 44.85 -25.99 8.62
CA SER A 98 45.24 -27.38 8.86
C SER A 98 44.67 -27.91 10.18
N PRO A 99 44.53 -29.24 10.34
CA PRO A 99 44.08 -29.84 11.58
C PRO A 99 45.01 -29.54 12.77
N GLU A 100 46.31 -29.38 12.53
CA GLU A 100 47.35 -29.12 13.54
C GLU A 100 47.49 -27.63 13.91
N GLN A 101 46.67 -26.74 13.36
CA GLN A 101 46.78 -25.30 13.62
C GLN A 101 46.59 -24.98 15.12
N PRO A 102 47.54 -24.30 15.79
CA PRO A 102 47.51 -24.10 17.24
C PRO A 102 46.27 -23.36 17.76
N ASN A 103 45.85 -22.30 17.08
CA ASN A 103 44.69 -21.48 17.45
C ASN A 103 43.35 -21.98 16.86
N ARG A 104 43.30 -23.23 16.40
CA ARG A 104 42.09 -23.82 15.79
C ARG A 104 40.89 -23.82 16.75
N ILE A 105 41.11 -24.16 18.02
CA ILE A 105 40.04 -24.22 19.03
C ILE A 105 39.51 -22.81 19.30
N GLU A 106 40.41 -21.86 19.55
CA GLU A 106 40.07 -20.45 19.81
C GLU A 106 39.29 -19.83 18.63
N ILE A 107 39.71 -20.09 17.38
CA ILE A 107 38.98 -19.64 16.19
C ILE A 107 37.53 -20.17 16.21
N TYR A 108 37.34 -21.46 16.51
CA TYR A 108 36.00 -22.03 16.54
C TYR A 108 35.15 -21.52 17.71
N GLU A 109 35.74 -21.30 18.89
CA GLU A 109 35.04 -20.71 20.03
C GLU A 109 34.55 -19.30 19.70
N LYS A 110 35.42 -18.46 19.14
CA LYS A 110 35.07 -17.10 18.71
C LYS A 110 34.11 -17.08 17.52
N THR A 111 34.19 -18.06 16.63
CA THR A 111 33.23 -18.24 15.54
C THR A 111 31.83 -18.52 16.08
N VAL A 112 31.71 -19.43 17.06
CA VAL A 112 30.42 -19.74 17.69
C VAL A 112 29.90 -18.52 18.46
N GLU A 113 30.72 -17.88 19.28
CA GLU A 113 30.35 -16.69 20.06
C GLU A 113 29.79 -15.58 19.16
N ALA A 114 30.46 -15.27 18.05
CA ALA A 114 30.05 -14.21 17.14
C ALA A 114 28.81 -14.57 16.29
N LEU A 115 28.71 -15.81 15.81
CA LEU A 115 27.65 -16.21 14.88
C LEU A 115 26.40 -16.76 15.57
N GLN A 116 26.46 -17.21 16.82
CA GLN A 116 25.31 -17.74 17.54
C GLN A 116 24.10 -16.79 17.59
N PRO A 117 24.23 -15.49 17.94
CA PRO A 117 23.08 -14.58 17.94
C PRO A 117 22.53 -14.36 16.52
N GLU A 118 23.38 -14.37 15.50
CA GLU A 118 22.95 -14.25 14.10
C GLU A 118 22.20 -15.51 13.65
N VAL A 119 22.69 -16.70 13.99
CA VAL A 119 21.98 -17.97 13.71
C VAL A 119 20.61 -18.00 14.39
N ALA A 120 20.47 -17.45 15.60
CA ALA A 120 19.16 -17.32 16.24
C ALA A 120 18.17 -16.49 15.40
N LYS A 121 18.63 -15.42 14.72
CA LYS A 121 17.80 -14.65 13.78
C LYS A 121 17.40 -15.49 12.56
N LEU A 122 18.28 -16.34 12.04
CA LEU A 122 17.97 -17.25 10.92
C LEU A 122 16.93 -18.31 11.30
N MET A 123 17.03 -18.83 12.52
CA MET A 123 16.02 -19.73 13.09
C MET A 123 14.67 -19.00 13.21
N ALA A 124 14.67 -17.77 13.72
CA ALA A 124 13.46 -16.95 13.80
C ALA A 124 12.83 -16.72 12.42
N ILE A 125 13.63 -16.42 11.38
CA ILE A 125 13.15 -16.25 10.00
C ILE A 125 12.52 -17.55 9.46
N MET A 126 13.16 -18.70 9.70
CA MET A 126 12.62 -20.00 9.27
C MET A 126 11.28 -20.29 9.95
N HIS A 127 11.22 -20.17 11.28
CA HIS A 127 10.01 -20.40 12.06
C HIS A 127 8.90 -19.42 11.70
N PHE A 128 9.23 -18.13 11.56
CA PHE A 128 8.30 -17.11 11.08
C PHE A 128 7.71 -17.48 9.72
N SER A 129 8.55 -17.87 8.75
CA SER A 129 8.09 -18.24 7.41
C SER A 129 7.10 -19.40 7.45
N MET A 130 7.34 -20.40 8.29
CA MET A 130 6.44 -21.55 8.48
C MET A 130 5.10 -21.12 9.10
N THR A 131 5.16 -20.37 10.21
CA THR A 131 3.97 -19.87 10.93
C THR A 131 3.13 -18.93 10.06
N ALA A 132 3.78 -18.04 9.30
CA ALA A 132 3.11 -17.11 8.40
C ALA A 132 2.42 -17.85 7.25
N ILE A 133 3.06 -18.86 6.64
CA ILE A 133 2.43 -19.69 5.61
C ILE A 133 1.21 -20.42 6.18
N ASP A 134 1.34 -21.05 7.35
CA ASP A 134 0.21 -21.77 7.97
C ASP A 134 -0.95 -20.82 8.28
N THR A 135 -0.67 -19.68 8.90
CA THR A 135 -1.66 -18.65 9.22
C THR A 135 -2.38 -18.15 7.96
N PHE A 136 -1.62 -17.83 6.90
CA PHE A 136 -2.18 -17.42 5.62
C PHE A 136 -3.06 -18.53 5.01
N CYS A 137 -2.57 -19.77 4.96
CA CYS A 137 -3.32 -20.91 4.43
C CYS A 137 -4.59 -21.20 5.24
N ASN A 138 -4.56 -21.00 6.56
CA ASN A 138 -5.73 -21.13 7.42
C ASN A 138 -6.80 -20.09 7.08
N GLN A 139 -6.41 -18.85 6.78
CA GLN A 139 -7.35 -17.82 6.31
C GLN A 139 -7.90 -18.15 4.92
N VAL A 140 -7.07 -18.58 3.99
CA VAL A 140 -7.51 -19.04 2.66
C VAL A 140 -8.51 -20.19 2.80
N ARG A 141 -8.22 -21.19 3.64
CA ARG A 141 -9.12 -22.33 3.90
C ARG A 141 -10.46 -21.89 4.48
N ARG A 142 -10.44 -20.94 5.42
CA ARG A 142 -11.66 -20.36 6.03
C ARG A 142 -12.52 -19.67 4.98
N LEU A 143 -11.93 -18.84 4.14
CA LEU A 143 -12.63 -18.06 3.10
C LEU A 143 -13.11 -18.92 1.92
N CYS A 144 -12.39 -20.01 1.61
CA CYS A 144 -12.77 -20.93 0.54
C CYS A 144 -13.86 -21.93 0.95
N HIS A 145 -14.19 -22.03 2.24
CA HIS A 145 -15.25 -22.90 2.74
C HIS A 145 -16.59 -22.62 2.03
N HIS A 146 -17.34 -23.67 1.69
CA HIS A 146 -18.54 -23.59 0.84
C HIS A 146 -19.61 -22.58 1.29
N GLU A 147 -19.78 -22.41 2.61
CA GLU A 147 -20.67 -21.38 3.16
C GLU A 147 -20.05 -19.98 3.12
N LYS A 148 -18.76 -19.86 3.45
CA LYS A 148 -18.06 -18.57 3.50
C LYS A 148 -17.80 -17.96 2.13
N ARG A 149 -17.64 -18.78 1.10
CA ARG A 149 -17.47 -18.31 -0.29
C ARG A 149 -18.69 -17.56 -0.84
N LYS A 150 -19.87 -17.75 -0.24
CA LYS A 150 -21.10 -17.04 -0.61
C LYS A 150 -21.20 -15.69 0.13
N GLU A 151 -20.37 -15.47 1.14
CA GLU A 151 -20.34 -14.25 1.93
C GLU A 151 -19.44 -13.20 1.29
N PHE A 152 -19.67 -11.94 1.69
CA PHE A 152 -18.85 -10.81 1.31
C PHE A 152 -17.47 -10.87 1.99
N VAL A 153 -16.43 -10.53 1.24
CA VAL A 153 -15.06 -10.33 1.72
C VAL A 153 -14.64 -8.93 1.28
N SER A 154 -14.13 -8.11 2.21
CA SER A 154 -13.76 -6.73 1.89
C SER A 154 -12.54 -6.63 0.98
N GLU A 155 -12.50 -5.58 0.17
CA GLU A 155 -11.34 -5.18 -0.63
C GLU A 155 -10.11 -4.98 0.25
N ALA A 156 -10.27 -4.40 1.44
CA ALA A 156 -9.17 -4.21 2.40
C ALA A 156 -8.57 -5.55 2.80
N TYR A 157 -9.41 -6.57 3.07
CA TYR A 157 -8.92 -7.88 3.45
C TYR A 157 -8.27 -8.63 2.27
N LEU A 158 -8.84 -8.52 1.06
CA LEU A 158 -8.21 -9.07 -0.15
C LEU A 158 -6.85 -8.41 -0.43
N LEU A 159 -6.72 -7.11 -0.18
CA LEU A 159 -5.46 -6.38 -0.28
C LEU A 159 -4.44 -6.90 0.74
N THR A 160 -4.82 -7.07 2.01
CA THR A 160 -3.94 -7.68 3.03
C THR A 160 -3.47 -9.08 2.63
N LEU A 161 -4.35 -9.91 2.07
CA LEU A 161 -3.94 -11.22 1.54
C LEU A 161 -2.93 -11.05 0.38
N GLY A 162 -3.10 -10.05 -0.48
CA GLY A 162 -2.12 -9.66 -1.48
C GLY A 162 -0.77 -9.24 -0.87
N GLU A 163 -0.79 -8.43 0.19
CA GLU A 163 0.43 -8.02 0.90
C GLU A 163 1.20 -9.22 1.48
N PHE A 164 0.50 -10.22 2.01
CA PHE A 164 1.11 -11.49 2.44
C PHE A 164 1.78 -12.21 1.28
N ILE A 165 1.10 -12.33 0.14
CA ILE A 165 1.66 -12.94 -1.08
C ILE A 165 2.94 -12.20 -1.49
N ASN A 166 2.93 -10.86 -1.49
CA ASN A 166 4.11 -10.05 -1.76
C ASN A 166 5.22 -10.25 -0.70
N MET A 167 4.88 -10.31 0.59
CA MET A 167 5.84 -10.58 1.67
C MET A 167 6.56 -11.92 1.46
N PHE A 168 5.83 -12.98 1.12
CA PHE A 168 6.45 -14.28 0.82
C PHE A 168 7.39 -14.20 -0.37
N ALA A 169 7.01 -13.49 -1.44
CA ALA A 169 7.89 -13.28 -2.60
C ALA A 169 9.18 -12.55 -2.20
N VAL A 170 9.08 -11.48 -1.43
CA VAL A 170 10.21 -10.67 -0.97
C VAL A 170 11.17 -11.50 -0.10
N LEU A 171 10.64 -12.22 0.90
CA LEU A 171 11.47 -13.04 1.79
C LEU A 171 12.19 -14.16 1.04
N ASP A 172 11.51 -14.82 0.10
CA ASP A 172 12.09 -15.94 -0.66
C ASP A 172 13.20 -15.47 -1.61
N GLU A 173 12.96 -14.38 -2.33
CA GLU A 173 13.96 -13.82 -3.25
C GLU A 173 15.16 -13.21 -2.48
N LEU A 174 14.94 -12.52 -1.35
CA LEU A 174 16.02 -12.05 -0.49
C LEU A 174 16.87 -13.21 0.02
N LYS A 175 16.22 -14.28 0.49
CA LYS A 175 16.88 -15.50 0.93
C LYS A 175 17.69 -16.14 -0.20
N ASN A 176 17.12 -16.23 -1.41
CA ASN A 176 17.79 -16.82 -2.57
C ASN A 176 19.07 -16.04 -2.95
N MET A 177 19.02 -14.71 -2.94
CA MET A 177 20.13 -13.87 -3.38
C MET A 177 21.23 -13.72 -2.32
N LYS A 178 20.91 -13.86 -1.03
CA LYS A 178 21.86 -13.66 0.07
C LYS A 178 22.67 -14.92 0.38
N SER A 179 23.64 -15.25 -0.47
CA SER A 179 24.59 -16.36 -0.24
C SER A 179 25.33 -16.25 1.11
N SER A 180 25.55 -15.02 1.59
CA SER A 180 26.16 -14.72 2.89
C SER A 180 25.49 -15.45 4.05
N VAL A 181 24.15 -15.50 4.06
CA VAL A 181 23.37 -16.15 5.12
C VAL A 181 23.68 -17.64 5.20
N LYS A 182 23.68 -18.32 4.03
CA LYS A 182 24.03 -19.74 3.93
C LYS A 182 25.46 -20.00 4.36
N ASN A 183 26.39 -19.13 3.97
CA ASN A 183 27.81 -19.27 4.29
C ASN A 183 28.10 -19.10 5.79
N ASP A 184 27.50 -18.08 6.41
CA ASP A 184 27.65 -17.80 7.84
C ASP A 184 27.09 -18.96 8.68
N TYR A 185 25.89 -19.45 8.34
CA TYR A 185 25.34 -20.62 9.01
C TYR A 185 26.22 -21.88 8.83
N SER A 186 26.78 -22.08 7.63
CA SER A 186 27.68 -23.21 7.36
C SER A 186 29.00 -23.10 8.13
N ALA A 187 29.51 -21.88 8.36
CA ALA A 187 30.69 -21.65 9.19
C ALA A 187 30.38 -21.93 10.67
N TYR A 188 29.26 -21.42 11.17
CA TYR A 188 28.77 -21.71 12.52
C TYR A 188 28.58 -23.21 12.75
N ARG A 189 27.87 -23.91 11.85
CA ARG A 189 27.57 -25.34 12.00
C ARG A 189 28.84 -26.18 12.12
N ARG A 190 29.87 -25.88 11.31
CA ARG A 190 31.18 -26.57 11.39
C ARG A 190 31.87 -26.35 12.73
N ALA A 191 31.91 -25.11 13.21
CA ALA A 191 32.53 -24.77 14.50
C ALA A 191 31.78 -25.40 15.67
N ALA A 192 30.45 -25.28 15.69
CA ALA A 192 29.58 -25.81 16.73
C ALA A 192 29.62 -27.35 16.81
N GLN A 193 29.70 -28.03 15.66
CA GLN A 193 29.88 -29.50 15.62
C GLN A 193 31.25 -29.92 16.18
N PHE A 194 32.32 -29.20 15.82
CA PHE A 194 33.66 -29.48 16.34
C PHE A 194 33.73 -29.33 17.86
N LEU A 195 33.12 -28.26 18.40
CA LEU A 195 33.06 -27.97 19.83
C LEU A 195 31.98 -28.78 20.58
N ARG A 196 31.20 -29.61 19.89
CA ARG A 196 30.08 -30.39 20.45
C ARG A 196 29.01 -29.53 21.15
N VAL A 197 28.80 -28.31 20.67
CA VAL A 197 27.76 -27.39 21.17
C VAL A 197 26.36 -27.90 20.81
N ILE A 198 26.21 -28.48 19.61
CA ILE A 198 24.97 -29.12 19.15
C ILE A 198 25.07 -30.60 19.50
N SER A 199 24.48 -31.01 20.63
CA SER A 199 24.66 -32.37 21.18
C SER A 199 23.35 -33.12 21.43
N ASP A 200 22.23 -32.43 21.65
CA ASP A 200 20.92 -33.02 21.84
C ASP A 200 20.18 -33.27 20.51
N SER A 201 19.30 -34.28 20.52
CA SER A 201 18.56 -34.74 19.33
C SER A 201 17.68 -33.64 18.71
N THR A 202 17.09 -32.79 19.55
CA THR A 202 16.22 -31.69 19.13
C THR A 202 17.02 -30.63 18.39
N ALA A 203 18.11 -30.13 18.99
CA ALA A 203 18.97 -29.14 18.33
C ALA A 203 19.59 -29.67 17.04
N LEU A 204 19.92 -30.97 16.96
CA LEU A 204 20.43 -31.58 15.74
C LEU A 204 19.39 -31.57 14.61
N THR A 205 18.13 -31.85 14.94
CA THR A 205 17.00 -31.81 14.00
C THR A 205 16.73 -30.38 13.53
N GLU A 206 16.71 -29.42 14.46
CA GLU A 206 16.51 -28.00 14.15
C GLU A 206 17.61 -27.45 13.23
N SER A 207 18.87 -27.80 13.53
CA SER A 207 20.04 -27.48 12.72
C SER A 207 19.92 -28.06 11.32
N GLN A 208 19.50 -29.32 11.19
CA GLN A 208 19.29 -29.93 9.88
C GLN A 208 18.17 -29.23 9.09
N ASN A 209 17.06 -28.87 9.74
CA ASN A 209 15.96 -28.14 9.10
C ASN A 209 16.41 -26.78 8.58
N LEU A 210 17.15 -26.00 9.39
CA LEU A 210 17.67 -24.71 8.95
C LEU A 210 18.65 -24.86 7.77
N SER A 211 19.51 -25.87 7.82
CA SER A 211 20.43 -26.17 6.72
C SER A 211 19.68 -26.44 5.41
N MET A 212 18.60 -27.23 5.46
CA MET A 212 17.78 -27.52 4.28
C MET A 212 16.99 -26.31 3.81
N PHE A 213 16.46 -25.51 4.75
CA PHE A 213 15.76 -24.26 4.45
C PHE A 213 16.68 -23.31 3.68
N LEU A 214 17.88 -23.03 4.19
CA LEU A 214 18.83 -22.12 3.56
C LEU A 214 19.38 -22.65 2.23
N ALA A 215 19.62 -23.96 2.12
CA ALA A 215 20.21 -24.56 0.91
C ALA A 215 19.25 -24.68 -0.27
N THR A 216 17.95 -24.78 -0.03
CA THR A 216 16.93 -24.96 -1.08
C THR A 216 16.49 -23.60 -1.62
N ASN A 217 16.72 -23.35 -2.91
CA ASN A 217 16.17 -22.16 -3.57
C ASN A 217 14.66 -22.26 -3.66
N ASP A 218 13.96 -21.12 -3.63
CA ASP A 218 12.51 -21.04 -3.78
C ASP A 218 11.74 -21.83 -2.70
N LYS A 219 12.33 -21.99 -1.51
CA LYS A 219 11.78 -22.85 -0.46
C LYS A 219 10.47 -22.31 0.09
N ILE A 220 10.39 -20.99 0.34
CA ILE A 220 9.20 -20.36 0.92
C ILE A 220 8.04 -20.44 -0.09
N ARG A 221 8.28 -20.09 -1.37
CA ARG A 221 7.22 -20.20 -2.38
C ARG A 221 6.77 -21.63 -2.65
N THR A 222 7.70 -22.59 -2.64
CA THR A 222 7.35 -24.00 -2.87
C THR A 222 6.50 -24.54 -1.73
N MET A 223 6.83 -24.18 -0.48
CA MET A 223 6.02 -24.52 0.69
C MET A 223 4.63 -23.90 0.62
N LEU A 224 4.55 -22.59 0.31
CA LEU A 224 3.28 -21.90 0.15
C LEU A 224 2.42 -22.55 -0.94
N LYS A 225 2.98 -22.79 -2.12
CA LYS A 225 2.27 -23.41 -3.25
C LYS A 225 1.77 -24.83 -2.91
N THR A 226 2.59 -25.61 -2.20
CA THR A 226 2.20 -26.96 -1.75
C THR A 226 1.06 -26.92 -0.74
N SER A 227 1.12 -26.02 0.26
CA SER A 227 0.07 -25.88 1.27
C SER A 227 -1.24 -25.34 0.67
N LEU A 228 -1.17 -24.40 -0.27
CA LEU A 228 -2.35 -23.88 -0.97
C LEU A 228 -3.03 -24.94 -1.83
N ALA A 229 -2.27 -25.79 -2.51
CA ALA A 229 -2.81 -26.85 -3.36
C ALA A 229 -3.64 -27.90 -2.58
N GLN A 230 -3.51 -27.96 -1.26
CA GLN A 230 -4.31 -28.82 -0.39
C GLN A 230 -5.69 -28.22 -0.07
N ILE A 231 -5.92 -26.95 -0.39
CA ILE A 231 -7.17 -26.24 -0.09
C ILE A 231 -8.07 -26.27 -1.31
N GLU A 232 -9.29 -26.75 -1.14
CA GLU A 232 -10.26 -26.79 -2.23
C GLU A 232 -10.65 -25.37 -2.69
N CYS A 233 -10.55 -25.11 -4.00
CA CYS A 233 -10.91 -23.86 -4.66
C CYS A 233 -10.13 -22.60 -4.21
N TYR A 234 -8.91 -22.75 -3.69
CA TYR A 234 -8.04 -21.62 -3.35
C TYR A 234 -7.81 -20.68 -4.54
N GLU A 235 -7.85 -21.21 -5.77
CA GLU A 235 -7.68 -20.46 -7.00
C GLU A 235 -8.79 -19.41 -7.23
N GLU A 236 -10.00 -19.63 -6.72
CA GLU A 236 -11.08 -18.65 -6.85
C GLU A 236 -10.82 -17.43 -5.97
N LEU A 237 -10.35 -17.64 -4.73
CA LEU A 237 -9.99 -16.55 -3.82
C LEU A 237 -8.77 -15.77 -4.35
N LEU A 238 -7.74 -16.47 -4.83
CA LEU A 238 -6.58 -15.80 -5.41
C LEU A 238 -6.95 -15.04 -6.70
N ALA A 239 -7.90 -15.52 -7.50
CA ALA A 239 -8.44 -14.77 -8.63
C ALA A 239 -9.13 -13.48 -8.18
N ASP A 240 -9.84 -13.48 -7.04
CA ASP A 240 -10.41 -12.27 -6.44
C ASP A 240 -9.32 -11.27 -6.00
N VAL A 241 -8.21 -11.74 -5.40
CA VAL A 241 -7.06 -10.90 -5.07
C VAL A 241 -6.44 -10.28 -6.33
N VAL A 242 -6.26 -11.07 -7.40
CA VAL A 242 -5.75 -10.60 -8.69
C VAL A 242 -6.67 -9.53 -9.29
N ASN A 243 -7.98 -9.79 -9.34
CA ASN A 243 -8.95 -8.86 -9.91
C ASN A 243 -9.02 -7.55 -9.13
N THR A 244 -8.92 -7.61 -7.80
CA THR A 244 -8.85 -6.42 -6.93
C THR A 244 -7.58 -5.63 -7.24
N SER A 245 -6.44 -6.30 -7.35
CA SER A 245 -5.16 -5.65 -7.67
C SER A 245 -5.17 -5.00 -9.06
N VAL A 246 -5.76 -5.66 -10.06
CA VAL A 246 -5.96 -5.12 -11.41
C VAL A 246 -6.89 -3.91 -11.38
N HIS A 247 -7.99 -3.98 -10.63
CA HIS A 247 -8.94 -2.87 -10.49
C HIS A 247 -8.27 -1.65 -9.85
N MET A 248 -7.54 -1.84 -8.75
CA MET A 248 -6.83 -0.77 -8.07
C MET A 248 -5.74 -0.15 -8.96
N PHE A 249 -5.01 -0.97 -9.72
CA PHE A 249 -3.98 -0.48 -10.62
C PHE A 249 -4.57 0.38 -11.75
N GLU A 250 -5.59 -0.11 -12.45
CA GLU A 250 -6.19 0.60 -13.59
C GLU A 250 -6.92 1.89 -13.18
N ASN A 251 -7.55 1.91 -12.01
CA ASN A 251 -8.27 3.08 -11.49
C ASN A 251 -7.38 4.00 -10.64
N LYS A 252 -6.07 3.75 -10.58
CA LYS A 252 -5.10 4.52 -9.79
C LYS A 252 -5.49 4.65 -8.31
N LEU A 253 -6.01 3.56 -7.72
CA LEU A 253 -6.36 3.47 -6.31
C LEU A 253 -5.12 3.13 -5.47
N TYR A 254 -4.11 3.97 -5.58
CA TYR A 254 -2.85 3.93 -4.84
C TYR A 254 -2.29 5.35 -4.77
N LEU A 255 -1.52 5.65 -3.73
CA LEU A 255 -0.85 6.93 -3.57
C LEU A 255 0.66 6.75 -3.64
N LEU A 256 1.24 5.77 -2.95
CA LEU A 256 2.69 5.59 -2.88
C LEU A 256 3.24 4.76 -4.04
N PRO A 257 4.48 5.02 -4.50
CA PRO A 257 5.18 4.15 -5.45
C PRO A 257 5.21 2.67 -5.02
N SER A 258 5.44 2.42 -3.74
CA SER A 258 5.47 1.06 -3.17
C SER A 258 4.13 0.34 -3.33
N GLU A 259 3.01 1.02 -3.15
CA GLU A 259 1.65 0.47 -3.32
C GLU A 259 1.42 0.09 -4.78
N LYS A 260 1.73 0.99 -5.73
CA LYS A 260 1.65 0.71 -7.17
C LYS A 260 2.43 -0.56 -7.54
N HIS A 261 3.70 -0.62 -7.13
CA HIS A 261 4.57 -1.76 -7.45
C HIS A 261 4.14 -3.05 -6.75
N MET A 262 3.59 -2.97 -5.54
CA MET A 262 3.03 -4.11 -4.81
C MET A 262 1.88 -4.75 -5.62
N LEU A 263 0.95 -3.96 -6.15
CA LEU A 263 -0.17 -4.48 -6.96
C LEU A 263 0.34 -5.32 -8.14
N VAL A 264 1.36 -4.84 -8.86
CA VAL A 264 1.94 -5.58 -10.00
C VAL A 264 2.63 -6.88 -9.55
N LYS A 265 3.36 -6.85 -8.43
CA LYS A 265 3.99 -8.05 -7.85
C LYS A 265 2.95 -9.09 -7.42
N VAL A 266 1.87 -8.64 -6.77
CA VAL A 266 0.78 -9.51 -6.33
C VAL A 266 0.10 -10.18 -7.50
N ILE A 267 -0.16 -9.45 -8.60
CA ILE A 267 -0.74 -10.02 -9.81
C ILE A 267 0.16 -11.15 -10.35
N GLY A 268 1.46 -10.89 -10.53
CA GLY A 268 2.40 -11.88 -11.08
C GLY A 268 2.56 -13.11 -10.19
N PHE A 269 2.76 -12.92 -8.90
CA PHE A 269 3.02 -14.04 -7.99
C PHE A 269 1.74 -14.83 -7.69
N SER A 270 0.57 -14.20 -7.58
CA SER A 270 -0.71 -14.91 -7.40
C SER A 270 -1.03 -15.80 -8.59
N LEU A 271 -0.82 -15.33 -9.82
CA LEU A 271 -1.02 -16.14 -11.02
C LEU A 271 -0.07 -17.35 -11.04
N PHE A 272 1.18 -17.18 -10.61
CA PHE A 272 2.11 -18.29 -10.45
C PHE A 272 1.69 -19.29 -9.37
N LEU A 273 1.08 -18.83 -8.28
CA LEU A 273 0.54 -19.72 -7.23
C LEU A 273 -0.68 -20.52 -7.73
N ILE A 274 -1.55 -19.88 -8.52
CA ILE A 274 -2.73 -20.52 -9.13
C ILE A 274 -2.32 -21.57 -10.17
N ASP A 275 -1.38 -21.22 -11.06
CA ASP A 275 -1.06 -22.06 -12.21
C ASP A 275 -0.30 -23.33 -11.79
N SER A 276 -0.90 -24.48 -12.07
CA SER A 276 -0.44 -25.79 -11.66
C SER A 276 -0.85 -26.86 -12.69
N THR A 277 -0.50 -28.11 -12.45
CA THR A 277 -1.01 -29.22 -13.27
C THR A 277 -2.52 -29.41 -13.12
N ALA A 278 -3.09 -29.04 -11.97
CA ALA A 278 -4.52 -29.16 -11.67
C ALA A 278 -5.34 -27.94 -12.13
N CYS A 279 -4.78 -26.74 -12.03
CA CYS A 279 -5.46 -25.48 -12.39
C CYS A 279 -4.66 -24.72 -13.45
N ASN A 280 -5.34 -24.25 -14.48
CA ASN A 280 -4.73 -23.55 -15.61
C ASN A 280 -5.31 -22.13 -15.71
N ILE A 281 -4.45 -21.12 -15.64
CA ILE A 281 -4.85 -19.70 -15.69
C ILE A 281 -5.57 -19.32 -16.99
N ASN A 282 -5.20 -19.91 -18.12
CA ASN A 282 -5.86 -19.65 -19.41
C ASN A 282 -7.29 -20.20 -19.43
N LYS A 283 -7.58 -21.27 -18.67
CA LYS A 283 -8.95 -21.76 -18.49
C LYS A 283 -9.77 -20.83 -17.59
N LEU A 284 -9.15 -20.21 -16.59
CA LEU A 284 -9.81 -19.21 -15.75
C LEU A 284 -10.18 -17.95 -16.55
N ASP A 285 -9.31 -17.53 -17.47
CA ASP A 285 -9.61 -16.46 -18.43
C ASP A 285 -10.80 -16.81 -19.33
N GLY A 286 -10.84 -18.03 -19.88
CA GLY A 286 -11.99 -18.52 -20.65
C GLY A 286 -13.31 -18.54 -19.85
N LYS A 287 -13.23 -18.77 -18.53
CA LYS A 287 -14.37 -18.68 -17.60
C LYS A 287 -14.66 -17.26 -17.11
N LYS A 288 -13.93 -16.24 -17.60
CA LYS A 288 -14.01 -14.83 -17.18
C LYS A 288 -13.78 -14.62 -15.68
N LYS A 289 -13.02 -15.52 -15.04
CA LYS A 289 -12.63 -15.40 -13.63
C LYS A 289 -11.44 -14.46 -13.43
N ILE A 290 -10.57 -14.39 -14.43
CA ILE A 290 -9.50 -13.39 -14.56
C ILE A 290 -9.55 -12.81 -15.98
N ASN A 291 -8.85 -11.71 -16.22
CA ASN A 291 -8.74 -11.12 -17.57
C ASN A 291 -7.26 -10.98 -17.95
N VAL A 292 -6.75 -11.95 -18.70
CA VAL A 292 -5.34 -12.02 -19.10
C VAL A 292 -4.96 -10.83 -19.98
N SER A 293 -5.85 -10.36 -20.85
CA SER A 293 -5.57 -9.21 -21.72
C SER A 293 -5.31 -7.91 -20.95
N ARG A 294 -6.05 -7.67 -19.85
CA ARG A 294 -5.81 -6.52 -18.95
C ARG A 294 -4.47 -6.67 -18.25
N ILE A 295 -4.17 -7.87 -17.75
CA ILE A 295 -2.92 -8.15 -17.04
C ILE A 295 -1.70 -8.02 -17.97
N ASP A 296 -1.80 -8.48 -19.23
CA ASP A 296 -0.76 -8.35 -20.25
C ASP A 296 -0.38 -6.88 -20.50
N LYS A 297 -1.36 -5.97 -20.54
CA LYS A 297 -1.12 -4.52 -20.62
C LYS A 297 -0.42 -3.97 -19.38
N ILE A 298 -0.80 -4.42 -18.19
CA ILE A 298 -0.19 -3.98 -16.92
C ILE A 298 1.29 -4.38 -16.88
N PHE A 299 1.61 -5.62 -17.19
CA PHE A 299 2.99 -6.10 -17.22
C PHE A 299 3.84 -5.42 -18.30
N LYS A 300 3.27 -5.06 -19.46
CA LYS A 300 4.02 -4.25 -20.43
C LYS A 300 4.22 -2.80 -19.98
N THR A 301 3.25 -2.23 -19.27
CA THR A 301 3.36 -0.86 -18.75
C THR A 301 4.43 -0.77 -17.67
N VAL A 302 4.51 -1.78 -16.81
CA VAL A 302 5.45 -1.87 -15.69
C VAL A 302 6.16 -3.23 -15.76
N GLU A 303 7.21 -3.28 -16.58
CA GLU A 303 7.95 -4.52 -16.87
C GLU A 303 8.84 -4.95 -15.69
N VAL A 304 9.44 -3.97 -15.00
CA VAL A 304 10.36 -4.15 -13.88
C VAL A 304 9.90 -3.32 -12.69
N VAL A 305 9.95 -3.91 -11.50
CA VAL A 305 9.57 -3.26 -10.24
C VAL A 305 10.61 -3.50 -9.15
N PRO A 306 10.75 -2.56 -8.19
CA PRO A 306 11.48 -2.79 -6.95
C PRO A 306 10.91 -3.99 -6.18
N LEU A 307 11.76 -4.96 -5.91
CA LEU A 307 11.46 -6.04 -4.99
C LEU A 307 11.68 -5.57 -3.55
N TYR A 308 12.93 -5.25 -3.21
CA TYR A 308 13.36 -4.71 -1.92
C TYR A 308 14.75 -4.06 -2.05
N GLY A 309 14.91 -2.82 -1.60
CA GLY A 309 16.18 -2.09 -1.77
C GLY A 309 16.59 -1.95 -3.24
N ASP A 310 17.83 -2.33 -3.56
CA ASP A 310 18.38 -2.35 -4.93
C ASP A 310 17.98 -3.62 -5.73
N MET A 311 17.30 -4.58 -5.10
CA MET A 311 16.86 -5.80 -5.79
C MET A 311 15.60 -5.55 -6.62
N GLN A 312 15.64 -6.04 -7.85
CA GLN A 312 14.59 -5.85 -8.85
C GLN A 312 13.94 -7.17 -9.22
N ILE A 313 12.70 -7.10 -9.70
CA ILE A 313 12.02 -8.26 -10.26
C ILE A 313 11.21 -7.84 -11.49
N ALA A 314 11.17 -8.71 -12.49
CA ALA A 314 10.25 -8.59 -13.61
C ALA A 314 9.03 -9.51 -13.34
N PRO A 315 7.85 -8.97 -12.96
CA PRO A 315 6.71 -9.78 -12.53
C PRO A 315 6.24 -10.77 -13.59
N PHE A 316 6.38 -10.44 -14.88
CA PHE A 316 6.05 -11.34 -15.99
C PHE A 316 6.92 -12.62 -16.02
N ASN A 317 8.10 -12.62 -15.40
CA ASN A 317 8.92 -13.83 -15.31
C ASN A 317 8.26 -14.93 -14.45
N TYR A 318 7.37 -14.58 -13.52
CA TYR A 318 6.56 -15.57 -12.81
C TYR A 318 5.66 -16.35 -13.76
N ILE A 319 5.10 -15.67 -14.76
CA ILE A 319 4.25 -16.27 -15.78
C ILE A 319 5.07 -17.13 -16.74
N LYS A 320 6.24 -16.67 -17.19
CA LYS A 320 7.14 -17.46 -18.05
C LYS A 320 7.59 -18.78 -17.40
N LYS A 321 7.69 -18.82 -16.07
CA LYS A 321 8.07 -20.02 -15.30
C LYS A 321 6.87 -20.91 -14.93
N SER A 322 5.65 -20.52 -15.30
CA SER A 322 4.44 -21.29 -14.99
C SER A 322 4.30 -22.52 -15.90
N PRO A 323 3.74 -23.65 -15.41
CA PRO A 323 3.65 -24.88 -16.17
C PRO A 323 2.77 -24.79 -17.43
N ASN A 324 1.76 -23.91 -17.44
CA ASN A 324 0.85 -23.75 -18.58
C ASN A 324 1.11 -22.47 -19.39
N PHE A 325 2.35 -21.96 -19.38
CA PHE A 325 2.69 -20.75 -20.12
C PHE A 325 2.49 -20.94 -21.63
N ASP A 326 1.70 -20.04 -22.23
CA ASP A 326 1.46 -19.97 -23.68
C ASP A 326 1.76 -18.55 -24.16
N PRO A 327 2.86 -18.31 -24.90
CA PRO A 327 3.22 -16.99 -25.41
C PRO A 327 2.12 -16.31 -26.22
N SER A 328 1.27 -17.08 -26.92
CA SER A 328 0.20 -16.53 -27.77
C SER A 328 -0.89 -15.81 -26.96
N LYS A 329 -1.01 -16.12 -25.66
CA LYS A 329 -1.94 -15.46 -24.73
C LYS A 329 -1.41 -14.14 -24.17
N TRP A 330 -0.14 -13.86 -24.37
CA TRP A 330 0.56 -12.67 -23.86
C TRP A 330 1.24 -11.89 -24.99
N PRO A 331 0.50 -11.47 -26.04
CA PRO A 331 1.09 -10.87 -27.23
C PRO A 331 1.84 -9.57 -26.95
N ILE A 332 1.37 -8.77 -25.97
CA ILE A 332 1.96 -7.45 -25.68
C ILE A 332 3.28 -7.62 -24.93
N CYS A 333 3.31 -8.46 -23.89
CA CYS A 333 4.54 -8.71 -23.14
C CYS A 333 5.61 -9.48 -23.95
N ASN A 334 5.20 -10.25 -24.97
CA ASN A 334 6.13 -10.93 -25.87
C ASN A 334 6.56 -10.06 -27.08
N ASP A 335 5.96 -8.87 -27.25
CA ASP A 335 6.41 -7.93 -28.27
C ASP A 335 7.75 -7.29 -27.87
N THR A 336 8.79 -7.65 -28.64
CA THR A 336 10.15 -7.13 -28.51
C THR A 336 10.43 -5.93 -29.40
N SER A 337 9.51 -5.57 -30.30
CA SER A 337 9.66 -4.42 -31.20
C SER A 337 9.44 -3.09 -30.48
N THR A 338 8.55 -3.07 -29.48
CA THR A 338 8.25 -1.89 -28.68
C THR A 338 9.22 -1.75 -27.51
N SER A 339 10.02 -0.68 -27.52
CA SER A 339 10.90 -0.32 -26.40
C SER A 339 10.10 -0.06 -25.13
N SER A 340 10.67 -0.43 -23.98
CA SER A 340 10.03 -0.23 -22.68
C SER A 340 9.83 1.25 -22.36
N MET A 341 8.64 1.61 -21.90
CA MET A 341 8.33 2.96 -21.43
C MET A 341 9.13 3.32 -20.17
N GLN A 342 9.44 2.33 -19.34
CA GLN A 342 10.26 2.51 -18.13
C GLN A 342 11.71 2.89 -18.47
N GLY A 343 12.23 2.38 -19.59
CA GLY A 343 13.58 2.68 -20.07
C GLY A 343 13.73 4.05 -20.74
N ASN A 344 12.66 4.84 -20.91
CA ASN A 344 12.68 6.08 -21.69
C ASN A 344 12.11 7.28 -20.92
N LEU A 345 12.91 7.81 -19.99
CA LEU A 345 12.56 8.99 -19.17
C LEU A 345 12.33 10.25 -20.02
N LEU A 346 13.07 10.40 -21.12
CA LEU A 346 13.06 11.62 -21.94
C LEU A 346 11.69 11.88 -22.58
N MET A 347 10.90 10.84 -22.88
CA MET A 347 9.54 11.01 -23.39
C MET A 347 8.57 11.54 -22.32
N GLN A 348 8.84 11.29 -21.05
CA GLN A 348 7.97 11.72 -19.94
C GLN A 348 8.29 13.15 -19.47
N LEU A 349 9.52 13.62 -19.72
CA LEU A 349 10.02 14.90 -19.21
C LEU A 349 9.15 16.12 -19.61
N PRO A 350 8.66 16.27 -20.86
CA PRO A 350 7.84 17.43 -21.22
C PRO A 350 6.53 17.51 -20.43
N GLU A 351 5.86 16.36 -20.24
CA GLU A 351 4.62 16.28 -19.46
C GLU A 351 4.87 16.63 -17.99
N ILE A 352 5.96 16.13 -17.40
CA ILE A 352 6.35 16.43 -16.02
C ILE A 352 6.59 17.93 -15.81
N ARG A 353 7.27 18.59 -16.76
CA ARG A 353 7.52 20.04 -16.70
C ARG A 353 6.22 20.84 -16.72
N GLU A 354 5.31 20.49 -17.63
CA GLU A 354 4.02 21.16 -17.76
C GLU A 354 3.14 20.97 -16.51
N GLU A 355 3.09 19.75 -15.98
CA GLU A 355 2.38 19.46 -14.73
C GLU A 355 2.96 20.25 -13.55
N HIS A 356 4.28 20.32 -13.45
CA HIS A 356 4.98 21.07 -12.42
C HIS A 356 4.69 22.57 -12.52
N GLU A 357 4.83 23.17 -13.69
CA GLU A 357 4.58 24.60 -13.90
C GLU A 357 3.14 24.98 -13.51
N ARG A 358 2.15 24.20 -13.97
CA ARG A 358 0.73 24.43 -13.63
C ARG A 358 0.50 24.34 -12.12
N PHE A 359 0.97 23.27 -11.48
CA PHE A 359 0.71 23.05 -10.06
C PHE A 359 1.42 24.09 -9.18
N ILE A 360 2.68 24.44 -9.50
CA ILE A 360 3.41 25.47 -8.76
C ILE A 360 2.77 26.84 -8.92
N ALA A 361 2.27 27.18 -10.11
CA ALA A 361 1.55 28.44 -10.31
C ALA A 361 0.29 28.53 -9.42
N ASP A 362 -0.49 27.45 -9.33
CA ASP A 362 -1.67 27.38 -8.45
C ASP A 362 -1.30 27.42 -6.96
N LEU A 363 -0.22 26.74 -6.56
CA LEU A 363 0.30 26.74 -5.19
C LEU A 363 0.80 28.13 -4.76
N ALA A 364 1.52 28.81 -5.67
CA ALA A 364 2.04 30.15 -5.47
C ALA A 364 0.91 31.17 -5.39
N ARG A 365 -0.12 31.05 -6.23
CA ARG A 365 -1.33 31.90 -6.17
C ARG A 365 -1.94 31.87 -4.78
N TYR A 366 -2.17 30.67 -4.23
CA TYR A 366 -2.75 30.52 -2.89
C TYR A 366 -1.85 31.09 -1.79
N THR A 367 -0.54 30.82 -1.85
CA THR A 367 0.42 31.33 -0.86
C THR A 367 0.46 32.86 -0.84
N ASN A 368 0.46 33.49 -2.03
CA ASN A 368 0.50 34.93 -2.17
C ASN A 368 -0.81 35.60 -1.75
N GLU A 369 -1.96 35.01 -2.10
CA GLU A 369 -3.27 35.48 -1.64
C GLU A 369 -3.38 35.43 -0.10
N GLY A 370 -2.90 34.35 0.51
CA GLY A 370 -2.88 34.17 1.96
C GLY A 370 -1.97 35.15 2.70
N ALA A 371 -0.85 35.57 2.10
CA ALA A 371 0.03 36.58 2.67
C ALA A 371 -0.59 38.00 2.67
N ILE A 372 -1.46 38.29 1.69
CA ILE A 372 -2.08 39.61 1.53
C ILE A 372 -3.36 39.74 2.37
N GLN A 373 -4.09 38.65 2.63
CA GLN A 373 -5.33 38.68 3.40
C GLN A 373 -5.08 38.44 4.90
N LYS A 374 -5.44 39.41 5.76
CA LYS A 374 -5.52 39.19 7.22
C LYS A 374 -6.52 38.06 7.49
N VAL A 375 -6.02 36.94 8.01
CA VAL A 375 -6.70 35.66 8.23
C VAL A 375 -8.17 35.84 8.63
N MET A 376 -9.08 35.72 7.66
CA MET A 376 -10.49 35.43 7.92
C MET A 376 -10.65 33.93 8.14
N LYS A 377 -11.70 33.51 8.86
CA LYS A 377 -12.04 32.08 8.97
C LYS A 377 -12.25 31.53 7.55
N ARG A 378 -11.47 30.51 7.18
CA ARG A 378 -11.56 29.85 5.87
C ARG A 378 -12.95 29.25 5.67
N THR A 379 -13.46 29.35 4.44
CA THR A 379 -14.76 28.76 4.07
C THR A 379 -14.64 27.26 3.82
N ASP A 380 -15.76 26.52 3.87
CA ASP A 380 -15.75 25.07 3.58
C ASP A 380 -15.28 24.79 2.14
N GLN A 381 -15.56 25.71 1.20
CA GLN A 381 -15.13 25.61 -0.19
C GLN A 381 -13.61 25.78 -0.32
N GLU A 382 -13.03 26.74 0.41
CA GLU A 382 -11.58 26.93 0.49
C GLU A 382 -10.89 25.72 1.14
N MET A 383 -11.44 25.17 2.23
CA MET A 383 -10.89 23.96 2.86
C MET A 383 -10.91 22.77 1.89
N LYS A 384 -12.00 22.58 1.14
CA LYS A 384 -12.09 21.53 0.13
C LYS A 384 -11.12 21.75 -1.03
N TYR A 385 -10.92 22.99 -1.44
CA TYR A 385 -9.92 23.34 -2.46
C TYR A 385 -8.51 22.95 -1.98
N LEU A 386 -8.15 23.28 -0.74
CA LEU A 386 -6.85 22.94 -0.15
C LEU A 386 -6.66 21.44 0.06
N TYR A 387 -7.71 20.72 0.44
CA TYR A 387 -7.71 19.26 0.49
C TYR A 387 -7.37 18.65 -0.88
N ASN A 388 -8.04 19.10 -1.94
CA ASN A 388 -7.78 18.63 -3.30
C ASN A 388 -6.38 19.02 -3.79
N MET A 389 -5.90 20.22 -3.44
CA MET A 389 -4.54 20.67 -3.75
C MET A 389 -3.49 19.80 -3.06
N ALA A 390 -3.68 19.46 -1.77
CA ALA A 390 -2.80 18.55 -1.05
C ALA A 390 -2.76 17.16 -1.70
N LEU A 391 -3.93 16.58 -2.01
CA LEU A 391 -4.02 15.28 -2.67
C LEU A 391 -3.34 15.28 -4.05
N THR A 392 -3.59 16.31 -4.85
CA THR A 392 -2.99 16.45 -6.19
C THR A 392 -1.47 16.60 -6.10
N GLY A 393 -0.97 17.39 -5.14
CA GLY A 393 0.47 17.54 -4.91
C GLY A 393 1.14 16.22 -4.53
N LEU A 394 0.53 15.44 -3.63
CA LEU A 394 1.03 14.11 -3.25
C LEU A 394 1.01 13.12 -4.44
N GLN A 395 -0.04 13.17 -5.26
CA GLN A 395 -0.14 12.34 -6.47
C GLN A 395 0.93 12.70 -7.51
N LEU A 396 1.22 13.99 -7.72
CA LEU A 396 2.30 14.45 -8.61
C LEU A 396 3.67 14.00 -8.10
N LEU A 397 3.95 14.22 -6.81
CA LEU A 397 5.19 13.73 -6.18
C LEU A 397 5.37 12.22 -6.37
N SER A 398 4.30 11.44 -6.16
CA SER A 398 4.32 10.00 -6.39
C SER A 398 4.55 9.65 -7.86
N LYS A 399 3.84 10.29 -8.79
CA LYS A 399 3.96 10.05 -10.24
C LYS A 399 5.41 10.27 -10.70
N TRP A 400 6.01 11.40 -10.36
CA TRP A 400 7.37 11.73 -10.79
C TRP A 400 8.41 10.84 -10.09
N THR A 401 8.19 10.49 -8.83
CA THR A 401 9.04 9.53 -8.11
C THR A 401 8.99 8.15 -8.77
N ASN A 402 7.82 7.69 -9.20
CA ASN A 402 7.67 6.44 -9.97
C ASN A 402 8.50 6.49 -11.26
N SER A 403 8.47 7.58 -12.02
CA SER A 403 9.26 7.71 -13.25
C SER A 403 10.77 7.49 -13.02
N ILE A 404 11.31 8.03 -11.92
CA ILE A 404 12.73 7.85 -11.56
C ILE A 404 13.01 6.43 -11.07
N LEU A 405 12.17 5.90 -10.17
CA LEU A 405 12.34 4.56 -9.62
C LEU A 405 12.25 3.49 -10.71
N GLU A 406 11.23 3.55 -11.56
CA GLU A 406 11.02 2.58 -12.63
C GLU A 406 12.16 2.60 -13.65
N LEU A 407 12.68 3.78 -14.02
CA LEU A 407 13.88 3.89 -14.85
C LEU A 407 15.08 3.22 -14.19
N TYR A 408 15.33 3.54 -12.92
CA TYR A 408 16.46 2.98 -12.17
C TYR A 408 16.37 1.45 -12.10
N CYS A 409 15.20 0.92 -11.75
CA CYS A 409 14.92 -0.50 -11.66
C CYS A 409 15.09 -1.19 -13.03
N TRP A 410 14.58 -0.59 -14.09
CA TRP A 410 14.69 -1.12 -15.44
C TRP A 410 16.15 -1.18 -15.89
N LYS A 411 16.94 -0.12 -15.66
CA LYS A 411 18.37 -0.05 -16.02
C LYS A 411 19.21 -1.04 -15.20
N LEU A 412 18.88 -1.26 -13.92
CA LEU A 412 19.55 -2.27 -13.10
C LEU A 412 19.42 -3.68 -13.65
N LEU A 413 18.24 -4.02 -14.19
CA LEU A 413 17.98 -5.34 -14.77
C LEU A 413 18.47 -5.47 -16.23
N HIS A 414 18.85 -4.35 -16.87
CA HIS A 414 19.35 -4.31 -18.24
C HIS A 414 20.68 -3.56 -18.33
N PRO A 415 21.80 -4.16 -17.85
CA PRO A 415 23.12 -3.54 -17.92
C PRO A 415 23.52 -3.16 -19.36
N ALA A 416 24.30 -2.08 -19.50
CA ALA A 416 24.79 -1.63 -20.81
C ALA A 416 25.65 -2.72 -21.50
N ASP A 417 25.37 -2.94 -22.79
CA ASP A 417 26.13 -3.87 -23.63
C ASP A 417 27.22 -3.13 -24.41
N TYR A 418 28.47 -3.54 -24.19
CA TYR A 418 29.67 -3.02 -24.87
C TYR A 418 29.59 -3.17 -26.39
N ARG A 419 28.88 -4.19 -26.90
CA ARG A 419 28.76 -4.47 -28.34
C ARG A 419 27.87 -3.48 -29.08
N LYS A 420 27.03 -2.72 -28.38
CA LYS A 420 26.07 -1.77 -28.97
C LYS A 420 26.58 -0.32 -28.96
N GLY A 421 27.89 -0.12 -28.77
CA GLY A 421 28.51 1.22 -28.81
C GLY A 421 28.27 2.07 -27.57
N ALA A 422 27.74 1.47 -26.48
CA ALA A 422 27.54 2.13 -25.20
C ALA A 422 28.88 2.19 -24.44
N SER A 423 29.64 3.23 -24.76
CA SER A 423 30.85 3.72 -24.08
C SER A 423 32.21 3.17 -24.55
N LYS A 424 33.20 4.08 -24.54
CA LYS A 424 34.63 3.86 -24.80
C LYS A 424 35.36 3.17 -23.62
N TYR A 425 34.63 2.72 -22.60
CA TYR A 425 35.22 2.21 -21.37
C TYR A 425 35.41 0.69 -21.48
N GLU A 426 36.54 0.23 -20.93
CA GLU A 426 37.16 -1.07 -21.13
C GLU A 426 36.21 -2.26 -20.87
N ASP A 427 36.45 -3.38 -21.56
CA ASP A 427 35.67 -4.63 -21.59
C ASP A 427 35.54 -5.35 -20.23
N ASP A 428 35.96 -4.72 -19.13
CA ASP A 428 36.15 -5.30 -17.78
C ASP A 428 35.27 -4.64 -16.68
N GLY A 429 34.32 -3.77 -17.04
CA GLY A 429 33.43 -3.14 -16.06
C GLY A 429 32.53 -4.15 -15.33
N GLU A 430 32.54 -4.13 -13.99
CA GLU A 430 31.67 -4.96 -13.16
C GLU A 430 30.18 -4.76 -13.52
N GLU A 431 29.35 -5.78 -13.29
CA GLU A 431 27.92 -5.76 -13.67
C GLU A 431 27.18 -4.53 -13.11
N TYR A 432 27.45 -4.16 -11.86
CA TYR A 432 26.84 -3.00 -11.22
C TYR A 432 27.27 -1.68 -11.89
N GLU A 433 28.53 -1.56 -12.32
CA GLU A 433 29.01 -0.37 -13.03
C GLU A 433 28.37 -0.24 -14.42
N ARG A 434 28.21 -1.37 -15.13
CA ARG A 434 27.49 -1.42 -16.41
C ARG A 434 26.00 -1.12 -16.27
N ALA A 435 25.40 -1.49 -15.15
CA ALA A 435 24.00 -1.22 -14.86
C ALA A 435 23.74 0.22 -14.41
N THR A 436 24.75 0.87 -13.83
CA THR A 436 24.68 2.24 -13.32
C THR A 436 25.52 3.20 -14.16
N ARG A 437 26.79 3.42 -13.84
CA ARG A 437 27.69 4.43 -14.42
C ARG A 437 27.64 4.50 -15.95
N TYR A 438 27.60 3.35 -16.63
CA TYR A 438 27.64 3.29 -18.10
C TYR A 438 26.27 3.20 -18.77
N ASN A 439 25.17 3.08 -18.01
CA ASN A 439 23.82 2.85 -18.56
C ASN A 439 22.98 4.12 -18.75
N TYR A 440 23.55 5.29 -18.43
CA TYR A 440 22.88 6.58 -18.58
C TYR A 440 23.67 7.51 -19.50
N SER A 441 23.01 7.97 -20.56
CA SER A 441 23.48 9.06 -21.40
C SER A 441 23.57 10.38 -20.62
N SER A 442 24.31 11.35 -21.13
CA SER A 442 24.36 12.69 -20.52
C SER A 442 22.98 13.34 -20.46
N GLN A 443 22.15 13.16 -21.50
CA GLN A 443 20.78 13.70 -21.53
C GLN A 443 19.88 13.06 -20.45
N GLU A 444 19.93 11.73 -20.30
CA GLU A 444 19.18 11.04 -19.23
C GLU A 444 19.62 11.52 -17.85
N LYS A 445 20.94 11.70 -17.61
CA LYS A 445 21.44 12.21 -16.33
C LYS A 445 20.94 13.61 -16.02
N PHE A 446 20.94 14.52 -17.00
CA PHE A 446 20.37 15.87 -16.82
C PHE A 446 18.86 15.80 -16.54
N ALA A 447 18.12 14.99 -17.28
CA ALA A 447 16.68 14.81 -17.07
C ALA A 447 16.36 14.22 -15.68
N MET A 448 17.15 13.26 -15.19
CA MET A 448 17.01 12.70 -13.85
C MET A 448 17.24 13.76 -12.78
N VAL A 449 18.32 14.55 -12.88
CA VAL A 449 18.63 15.62 -11.93
C VAL A 449 17.53 16.67 -11.93
N GLU A 450 17.03 17.04 -13.11
CA GLU A 450 15.92 17.98 -13.24
C GLU A 450 14.67 17.46 -12.53
N ILE A 451 14.20 16.25 -12.85
CA ILE A 451 13.01 15.67 -12.22
C ILE A 451 13.19 15.52 -10.70
N LEU A 452 14.37 15.10 -10.22
CA LEU A 452 14.67 15.05 -8.79
C LEU A 452 14.58 16.42 -8.12
N SER A 453 15.01 17.47 -8.83
CA SER A 453 14.93 18.85 -8.33
C SER A 453 13.48 19.36 -8.30
N LEU A 454 12.65 18.98 -9.29
CA LEU A 454 11.22 19.27 -9.30
C LEU A 454 10.50 18.56 -8.14
N ILE A 455 10.80 17.29 -7.90
CA ILE A 455 10.24 16.50 -6.79
C ILE A 455 10.60 17.14 -5.44
N LYS A 456 11.89 17.40 -5.21
CA LYS A 456 12.37 17.96 -3.94
C LYS A 456 11.92 19.41 -3.73
N GLY A 457 11.90 20.20 -4.80
CA GLY A 457 11.35 21.56 -4.79
C GLY A 457 9.87 21.57 -4.40
N LEU A 458 9.05 20.76 -5.06
CA LEU A 458 7.63 20.63 -4.72
C LEU A 458 7.43 20.11 -3.28
N GLN A 459 8.19 19.10 -2.87
CA GLN A 459 8.15 18.58 -1.50
C GLN A 459 8.40 19.68 -0.47
N LEU A 460 9.40 20.53 -0.70
CA LEU A 460 9.72 21.65 0.19
C LEU A 460 8.55 22.65 0.28
N GLN A 461 7.95 23.02 -0.86
CA GLN A 461 6.82 23.95 -0.88
C GLN A 461 5.58 23.36 -0.20
N MET A 462 5.30 22.07 -0.42
CA MET A 462 4.19 21.39 0.26
C MET A 462 4.40 21.33 1.78
N ASN A 463 5.62 21.04 2.23
CA ASN A 463 5.95 21.01 3.65
C ASN A 463 5.79 22.39 4.33
N ARG A 464 6.04 23.49 3.62
CA ARG A 464 5.78 24.85 4.15
C ARG A 464 4.30 25.11 4.42
N LEU A 465 3.42 24.45 3.66
CA LEU A 465 1.97 24.55 3.81
C LEU A 465 1.38 23.41 4.67
N ASN A 466 2.22 22.60 5.33
CA ASN A 466 1.80 21.40 6.05
C ASN A 466 0.67 21.68 7.06
N GLU A 467 0.79 22.71 7.90
CA GLU A 467 -0.25 23.06 8.88
C GLU A 467 -1.58 23.41 8.22
N THR A 468 -1.52 24.16 7.11
CA THR A 468 -2.72 24.56 6.35
C THR A 468 -3.37 23.36 5.67
N PHE A 469 -2.57 22.46 5.09
CA PHE A 469 -3.08 21.22 4.50
C PHE A 469 -3.66 20.29 5.56
N TYR A 470 -3.00 20.13 6.71
CA TYR A 470 -3.50 19.32 7.81
C TYR A 470 -4.88 19.81 8.28
N GLU A 471 -5.04 21.11 8.53
CA GLU A 471 -6.32 21.69 8.93
C GLU A 471 -7.41 21.46 7.87
N ALA A 472 -7.08 21.69 6.60
CA ALA A 472 -7.99 21.49 5.48
C ALA A 472 -8.40 20.03 5.31
N ILE A 473 -7.46 19.09 5.48
CA ILE A 473 -7.71 17.65 5.37
C ILE A 473 -8.64 17.19 6.48
N CYS A 474 -8.32 17.49 7.73
CA CYS A 474 -9.13 17.08 8.88
C CYS A 474 -10.53 17.69 8.81
N SER A 475 -10.63 18.98 8.48
CA SER A 475 -11.93 19.67 8.38
C SER A 475 -12.78 19.14 7.22
N THR A 476 -12.19 18.95 6.04
CA THR A 476 -12.91 18.46 4.86
C THR A 476 -13.36 17.01 5.07
N ALA A 477 -12.48 16.14 5.56
CA ALA A 477 -12.82 14.75 5.83
C ALA A 477 -13.96 14.63 6.86
N TYR A 478 -13.93 15.45 7.92
CA TYR A 478 -15.02 15.52 8.89
C TYR A 478 -16.34 15.96 8.23
N ILE A 479 -16.32 17.07 7.48
CA ILE A 479 -17.52 17.63 6.85
C ILE A 479 -18.12 16.64 5.85
N GLU A 480 -17.30 15.99 5.00
CA GLU A 480 -17.77 15.01 4.04
C GLU A 480 -18.37 13.79 4.74
N LEU A 481 -17.73 13.28 5.80
CA LEU A 481 -18.24 12.16 6.58
C LEU A 481 -19.57 12.51 7.27
N GLN A 482 -19.67 13.67 7.93
CA GLN A 482 -20.91 14.09 8.59
C GLN A 482 -22.04 14.36 7.59
N THR A 483 -21.73 15.00 6.45
CA THR A 483 -22.67 15.18 5.34
C THR A 483 -23.19 13.82 4.87
N PHE A 484 -22.29 12.85 4.69
CA PHE A 484 -22.67 11.52 4.26
C PHE A 484 -23.57 10.79 5.28
N VAL A 485 -23.17 10.71 6.55
CA VAL A 485 -23.91 9.94 7.56
C VAL A 485 -25.20 10.62 8.04
N GLN A 486 -25.26 11.95 8.09
CA GLN A 486 -26.43 12.68 8.58
C GLN A 486 -27.44 13.04 7.47
N ILE A 487 -26.99 13.22 6.23
CA ILE A 487 -27.85 13.61 5.10
C ILE A 487 -28.09 12.44 4.15
N HIS A 488 -27.04 11.90 3.53
CA HIS A 488 -27.20 10.88 2.48
C HIS A 488 -27.70 9.53 3.03
N ILE A 489 -27.09 9.03 4.11
CA ILE A 489 -27.51 7.78 4.76
C ILE A 489 -28.93 7.90 5.32
N ARG A 490 -29.32 9.07 5.84
CA ARG A 490 -30.70 9.31 6.30
C ARG A 490 -31.73 9.10 5.20
N ASP A 491 -31.46 9.62 4.00
CA ASP A 491 -32.37 9.44 2.86
C ASP A 491 -32.41 7.99 2.37
N MET A 492 -31.29 7.27 2.45
CA MET A 492 -31.24 5.83 2.17
C MET A 492 -32.05 5.04 3.20
N ILE A 493 -31.91 5.33 4.50
CA ILE A 493 -32.67 4.68 5.59
C ILE A 493 -34.18 4.89 5.39
N LYS A 494 -34.62 6.12 5.03
CA LYS A 494 -36.02 6.42 4.72
C LYS A 494 -36.56 5.50 3.61
N LYS A 495 -35.85 5.40 2.47
CA LYS A 495 -36.25 4.56 1.32
C LYS A 495 -36.28 3.07 1.67
N VAL A 496 -35.25 2.59 2.36
CA VAL A 496 -35.08 1.17 2.74
C VAL A 496 -36.13 0.75 3.78
N THR A 497 -36.50 1.66 4.69
CA THR A 497 -37.58 1.44 5.68
C THR A 497 -38.94 1.33 4.98
N GLN A 498 -39.24 2.19 4.01
CA GLN A 498 -40.47 2.08 3.21
C GLN A 498 -40.54 0.77 2.42
N LYS A 499 -39.40 0.32 1.89
CA LYS A 499 -39.27 -0.97 1.17
C LYS A 499 -39.21 -2.20 2.10
N LYS A 500 -39.27 -2.03 3.43
CA LYS A 500 -39.18 -3.10 4.46
C LYS A 500 -37.95 -4.02 4.29
N ARG A 501 -36.78 -3.43 4.09
CA ARG A 501 -35.50 -4.16 3.91
C ARG A 501 -34.68 -4.11 5.21
N ASP A 502 -35.01 -4.97 6.17
CA ASP A 502 -34.49 -4.86 7.54
C ASP A 502 -32.97 -5.04 7.67
N LEU A 503 -32.37 -5.96 6.90
CA LEU A 503 -30.92 -6.18 6.91
C LEU A 503 -30.14 -4.97 6.33
N THR A 504 -30.59 -4.42 5.20
CA THR A 504 -29.99 -3.21 4.61
C THR A 504 -30.17 -2.02 5.54
N LYS A 505 -31.34 -1.90 6.19
CA LYS A 505 -31.61 -0.86 7.18
C LYS A 505 -30.67 -0.96 8.37
N SER A 506 -30.44 -2.17 8.91
CA SER A 506 -29.56 -2.35 10.07
C SER A 506 -28.11 -1.97 9.76
N ILE A 507 -27.60 -2.31 8.57
CA ILE A 507 -26.25 -1.92 8.14
C ILE A 507 -26.14 -0.40 8.00
N LEU A 508 -27.13 0.26 7.36
CA LEU A 508 -27.12 1.72 7.21
C LEU A 508 -27.18 2.47 8.55
N ILE A 509 -27.97 1.95 9.51
CA ILE A 509 -28.00 2.48 10.87
C ILE A 509 -26.64 2.29 11.56
N ALA A 510 -26.02 1.10 11.45
CA ALA A 510 -24.70 0.85 12.01
C ALA A 510 -23.63 1.80 11.43
N VAL A 511 -23.64 2.04 10.11
CA VAL A 511 -22.76 3.03 9.45
C VAL A 511 -22.93 4.41 10.07
N ARG A 512 -24.17 4.86 10.25
CA ARG A 512 -24.47 6.17 10.83
C ARG A 512 -23.99 6.23 12.29
N ASP A 513 -24.38 5.27 13.12
CA ASP A 513 -24.13 5.29 14.55
C ASP A 513 -22.63 5.16 14.90
N THR A 514 -21.82 4.59 13.98
CA THR A 514 -20.36 4.48 14.16
C THR A 514 -19.65 5.83 14.12
N CYS A 515 -20.13 6.78 13.31
CA CYS A 515 -19.41 8.03 13.01
C CYS A 515 -20.20 9.32 13.22
N VAL A 516 -21.50 9.24 13.50
CA VAL A 516 -22.34 10.44 13.62
C VAL A 516 -21.93 11.29 14.83
N ASP A 517 -21.72 12.59 14.58
CA ASP A 517 -21.49 13.60 15.61
C ASP A 517 -22.63 14.62 15.59
N TRP A 518 -23.60 14.44 16.48
CA TRP A 518 -24.79 15.27 16.56
C TRP A 518 -24.48 16.64 17.13
N PHE A 519 -25.06 17.69 16.53
CA PHE A 519 -24.79 19.09 16.89
C PHE A 519 -24.95 19.38 18.40
N ASN A 520 -25.95 18.80 19.06
CA ASN A 520 -26.25 19.02 20.49
C ASN A 520 -25.83 17.86 21.41
N GLY A 521 -25.04 16.89 20.95
CA GLY A 521 -24.59 15.73 21.75
C GLY A 521 -25.67 14.72 22.14
N ALA A 522 -26.95 15.10 22.17
CA ALA A 522 -28.09 14.21 22.11
C ALA A 522 -28.51 14.11 20.63
N GLY A 523 -28.59 12.89 20.09
CA GLY A 523 -29.09 12.69 18.74
C GLY A 523 -30.41 13.40 18.54
N GLU A 524 -30.69 13.87 17.34
CA GLU A 524 -32.04 14.29 16.93
C GLU A 524 -33.03 13.10 16.92
N ALA A 525 -32.81 12.07 17.74
CA ALA A 525 -33.68 10.95 18.05
C ALA A 525 -35.07 11.39 18.54
N GLY A 526 -35.26 12.69 18.84
CA GLY A 526 -36.56 13.30 19.15
C GLY A 526 -37.20 14.09 18.00
N SER A 527 -36.55 14.27 16.84
CA SER A 527 -37.16 14.98 15.72
C SER A 527 -38.24 14.12 15.05
N ILE A 528 -39.37 14.75 14.70
CA ILE A 528 -40.49 14.12 13.99
C ILE A 528 -39.99 13.46 12.69
N GLU A 529 -38.98 14.05 12.06
CA GLU A 529 -38.36 13.55 10.82
C GLU A 529 -37.51 12.29 11.03
N GLU A 530 -36.80 12.17 12.15
CA GLU A 530 -36.04 10.97 12.50
C GLU A 530 -36.95 9.81 12.94
N ALA A 531 -38.02 10.11 13.68
CA ALA A 531 -39.07 9.13 13.99
C ALA A 531 -39.74 8.58 12.71
N LEU A 532 -40.02 9.46 11.73
CA LEU A 532 -40.54 9.07 10.41
C LEU A 532 -39.51 8.29 9.59
N ALA A 533 -38.22 8.65 9.64
CA ALA A 533 -37.14 7.94 8.95
C ALA A 533 -36.89 6.54 9.52
N LEU A 534 -37.04 6.36 10.83
CA LEU A 534 -36.89 5.09 11.53
C LEU A 534 -38.17 4.23 11.50
N GLY A 535 -39.30 4.78 11.02
CA GLY A 535 -40.58 4.08 10.92
C GLY A 535 -41.33 3.95 12.25
N LEU A 536 -40.99 4.79 13.24
CA LEU A 536 -41.66 4.83 14.54
C LEU A 536 -43.04 5.48 14.41
N LYS A 537 -44.07 4.86 14.99
CA LYS A 537 -45.41 5.46 15.05
C LYS A 537 -45.37 6.66 16.02
N LEU A 538 -45.56 7.85 15.49
CA LEU A 538 -45.75 9.05 16.30
C LEU A 538 -47.04 8.89 17.10
N SER A 539 -46.94 8.98 18.43
CA SER A 539 -48.10 9.19 19.29
C SER A 539 -48.79 10.47 18.85
N GLN A 540 -50.02 10.37 18.38
CA GLN A 540 -50.85 11.52 18.04
C GLN A 540 -51.16 12.30 19.33
N ASN A 541 -50.30 13.25 19.69
CA ASN A 541 -50.61 14.26 20.70
C ASN A 541 -49.61 15.42 20.66
N HIS A 542 -49.43 16.08 19.50
CA HIS A 542 -49.04 17.49 19.49
C HIS A 542 -49.70 18.19 18.31
N GLY A 543 -50.64 19.08 18.64
CA GLY A 543 -51.45 19.83 17.70
C GLY A 543 -50.63 20.83 16.88
N SER A 544 -51.02 20.93 15.61
CA SER A 544 -51.20 22.19 14.88
C SER A 544 -50.13 23.25 15.02
N LYS A 545 -49.11 23.20 14.15
CA LYS A 545 -48.60 24.38 13.42
C LYS A 545 -47.94 23.93 12.11
N LYS A 546 -48.68 24.11 11.02
CA LYS A 546 -48.16 24.15 9.64
C LYS A 546 -47.52 25.53 9.46
N ASP A 547 -46.26 25.67 9.81
CA ASP A 547 -45.44 26.80 9.38
C ASP A 547 -44.31 26.24 8.50
N HIS A 548 -44.27 26.74 7.26
CA HIS A 548 -43.25 26.62 6.22
C HIS A 548 -42.11 25.59 6.43
N ILE A 549 -42.19 24.48 5.69
CA ILE A 549 -41.04 23.60 5.39
C ILE A 549 -40.16 24.34 4.37
N GLU A 550 -39.49 25.42 4.79
CA GLU A 550 -38.29 25.89 4.11
C GLU A 550 -37.19 24.87 4.36
N SER A 551 -36.37 24.60 3.34
CA SER A 551 -35.37 23.54 3.30
C SER A 551 -34.61 23.37 4.62
N ASN A 552 -34.91 22.31 5.38
CA ASN A 552 -34.20 21.92 6.60
C ASN A 552 -32.73 21.61 6.28
N HIS A 553 -31.88 22.63 6.32
CA HIS A 553 -30.43 22.45 6.31
C HIS A 553 -30.05 21.76 7.63
N VAL A 554 -29.72 20.47 7.56
CA VAL A 554 -29.12 19.72 8.68
C VAL A 554 -27.85 20.46 9.08
N ARG A 555 -27.81 21.00 10.29
CA ARG A 555 -26.64 21.65 10.85
C ARG A 555 -25.88 20.63 11.69
N PHE A 556 -24.62 20.40 11.36
CA PHE A 556 -23.69 19.61 12.15
C PHE A 556 -22.53 20.49 12.62
N ASN A 557 -21.82 20.04 13.66
CA ASN A 557 -20.67 20.74 14.20
C ASN A 557 -19.60 20.89 13.10
N LYS A 558 -18.76 21.93 13.15
CA LYS A 558 -17.59 22.01 12.25
C LYS A 558 -16.35 21.76 13.09
N ARG A 559 -15.74 20.59 12.93
CA ARG A 559 -14.54 20.19 13.65
C ARG A 559 -13.38 19.98 12.69
N CYS A 560 -12.18 20.29 13.15
CA CYS A 560 -10.93 20.00 12.45
C CYS A 560 -10.34 18.68 12.98
N VAL A 561 -11.03 17.57 12.73
CA VAL A 561 -10.58 16.23 13.18
C VAL A 561 -11.08 15.14 12.24
N GLY A 562 -10.20 14.26 11.78
CA GLY A 562 -10.59 13.10 10.97
C GLY A 562 -11.28 12.01 11.81
N PRO A 563 -11.98 11.04 11.18
CA PRO A 563 -12.42 9.83 11.88
C PRO A 563 -11.22 9.00 12.37
N SER A 564 -11.41 8.18 13.40
CA SER A 564 -10.41 7.17 13.77
C SER A 564 -10.21 6.14 12.66
N SER A 565 -9.07 5.43 12.66
CA SER A 565 -8.81 4.34 11.71
C SER A 565 -9.91 3.28 11.76
N THR A 566 -10.36 2.92 12.96
CA THR A 566 -11.47 1.99 13.19
C THR A 566 -12.80 2.49 12.63
N GLN A 567 -13.15 3.76 12.88
CA GLN A 567 -14.36 4.37 12.34
C GLN A 567 -14.38 4.31 10.81
N LEU A 568 -13.28 4.73 10.18
CA LEU A 568 -13.17 4.77 8.73
C LEU A 568 -13.20 3.36 8.13
N TYR A 569 -12.49 2.40 8.73
CA TYR A 569 -12.50 1.00 8.32
C TYR A 569 -13.91 0.40 8.39
N MET A 570 -14.59 0.55 9.52
CA MET A 570 -15.94 0.01 9.74
C MET A 570 -16.95 0.60 8.76
N VAL A 571 -16.94 1.93 8.56
CA VAL A 571 -17.83 2.59 7.60
C VAL A 571 -17.58 2.12 6.18
N ARG A 572 -16.32 2.09 5.73
CA ARG A 572 -15.97 1.64 4.37
C ARG A 572 -16.38 0.19 4.13
N THR A 573 -16.03 -0.72 5.04
CA THR A 573 -16.35 -2.15 4.94
C THR A 573 -17.86 -2.39 4.94
N MET A 574 -18.61 -1.69 5.79
CA MET A 574 -20.08 -1.80 5.82
C MET A 574 -20.72 -1.29 4.53
N ILE A 575 -20.27 -0.15 3.99
CA ILE A 575 -20.77 0.39 2.72
C ILE A 575 -20.42 -0.53 1.55
N GLU A 576 -19.19 -1.05 1.51
CA GLU A 576 -18.73 -1.97 0.48
C GLU A 576 -19.60 -3.24 0.45
N SER A 577 -19.97 -3.76 1.61
CA SER A 577 -20.87 -4.92 1.72
C SER A 577 -22.26 -4.67 1.12
N LEU A 578 -22.71 -3.40 1.09
CA LEU A 578 -23.99 -3.00 0.51
C LEU A 578 -23.89 -2.84 -1.02
N LEU A 579 -22.73 -2.44 -1.53
CA LEU A 579 -22.49 -2.20 -2.96
C LEU A 579 -22.07 -3.45 -3.72
N THR A 580 -21.59 -4.48 -3.02
CA THR A 580 -21.02 -5.66 -3.63
C THR A 580 -22.08 -6.56 -4.30
N ASP A 581 -21.85 -6.90 -5.57
CA ASP A 581 -22.66 -7.85 -6.33
C ASP A 581 -22.29 -9.33 -6.07
N LYS A 582 -21.20 -9.58 -5.33
CA LYS A 582 -20.68 -10.93 -5.00
C LYS A 582 -21.49 -11.68 -3.93
N SER A 583 -22.80 -11.51 -3.83
CA SER A 583 -23.61 -12.51 -3.12
C SER A 583 -23.72 -13.73 -4.02
N GLY A 584 -22.91 -14.76 -3.75
CA GLY A 584 -22.84 -15.98 -4.55
C GLY A 584 -24.21 -16.58 -4.86
N TYR A 585 -24.35 -17.09 -6.08
CA TYR A 585 -25.41 -17.98 -6.56
C TYR A 585 -26.84 -17.68 -6.06
N GLY A 586 -27.55 -16.80 -6.77
CA GLY A 586 -29.01 -16.76 -6.75
C GLY A 586 -29.68 -16.04 -5.57
N LYS A 587 -28.95 -15.58 -4.56
CA LYS A 587 -29.50 -14.67 -3.54
C LYS A 587 -29.52 -13.23 -4.07
N ARG A 588 -30.59 -12.49 -3.74
CA ARG A 588 -30.74 -11.06 -4.07
C ARG A 588 -29.60 -10.26 -3.43
N THR A 589 -28.83 -9.53 -4.24
CA THR A 589 -27.75 -8.67 -3.78
C THR A 589 -28.32 -7.51 -2.96
N LEU A 590 -27.62 -7.10 -1.88
CA LEU A 590 -28.02 -5.94 -1.06
C LEU A 590 -28.03 -4.65 -1.89
N ARG A 591 -27.20 -4.59 -2.95
CA ARG A 591 -27.17 -3.50 -3.92
C ARG A 591 -28.53 -3.20 -4.54
N LYS A 592 -29.40 -4.21 -4.73
CA LYS A 592 -30.76 -4.03 -5.29
C LYS A 592 -31.76 -3.45 -4.29
N ASP A 593 -31.40 -3.33 -3.02
CA ASP A 593 -32.29 -2.84 -1.97
C ASP A 593 -32.18 -1.33 -1.74
N ILE A 594 -31.03 -0.76 -2.07
CA ILE A 594 -30.75 0.68 -2.10
C ILE A 594 -31.31 1.23 -3.41
#